data_AF-A0A927FWG9-F1
#
_entry.id   AF-A0A927FWG9-F1
#
_cell.length_a   1.000
_cell.length_b   1.000
_cell.length_c   1.000
_cell.angle_alpha   90.00
_cell.angle_beta   90.00
_cell.angle_gamma   90.00
#
_symmetry.space_group_name_H-M   'P 1'
#
loop_
_entity.id
_entity.type
_entity.pdbx_description
1 polymer ?
#
loop_
_entity_poly.entity_id
_entity_poly.type
_entity_poly.pdbx_seq_one_letter_code
_entity_poly.pdbx_strand_id
1 'polypeptide(L)'
;MFKRIFVLLFLSMVVSGCNDTTDQDKEIMELQTSISLEEAKEMIDYTSLGAQDKLISVEVENGEIKAMIEIAPGELFEADVLAVNRYSQLSDELLKRDDWETLTVEFVDVGTISMNHSEKETNEYGDYFPTAVIEQRLK
;
A
#
# COMPACT_ATOMS: atom_id res chain seq x y z
N MET A 1 -20.57 -11.77 -71.23
CA MET A 1 -20.99 -11.63 -69.82
C MET A 1 -21.03 -10.14 -69.52
N PHE A 2 -22.18 -9.45 -69.57
CA PHE A 2 -23.10 -9.21 -68.43
C PHE A 2 -22.30 -8.88 -67.14
N LYS A 3 -22.41 -7.74 -66.45
CA LYS A 3 -23.39 -6.63 -66.34
C LYS A 3 -22.62 -5.53 -65.53
N ARG A 4 -22.57 -4.23 -65.89
CA ARG A 4 -23.54 -3.17 -65.51
C ARG A 4 -23.95 -3.29 -64.02
N ILE A 5 -23.91 -2.30 -63.10
CA ILE A 5 -24.24 -0.87 -63.20
C ILE A 5 -24.34 -0.33 -61.75
N PHE A 6 -24.13 0.98 -61.57
CA PHE A 6 -24.71 1.88 -60.54
C PHE A 6 -24.32 1.71 -59.06
N VAL A 7 -23.73 2.71 -58.38
CA VAL A 7 -24.24 4.07 -57.99
C VAL A 7 -25.00 4.02 -56.65
N LEU A 8 -24.81 5.13 -55.90
CA LEU A 8 -25.54 5.62 -54.72
C LEU A 8 -25.02 5.20 -53.33
N LEU A 9 -24.12 6.05 -52.84
CA LEU A 9 -24.19 6.67 -51.53
C LEU A 9 -25.66 6.97 -51.17
N PHE A 10 -26.20 6.35 -50.13
CA PHE A 10 -27.33 6.93 -49.39
C PHE A 10 -27.18 6.64 -47.90
N LEU A 11 -26.99 7.75 -47.20
CA LEU A 11 -27.17 7.99 -45.78
C LEU A 11 -28.58 7.57 -45.34
N SER A 12 -28.71 6.76 -44.28
CA SER A 12 -29.86 6.80 -43.38
C SER A 12 -29.59 6.06 -42.07
N MET A 13 -29.99 6.73 -41.01
CA MET A 13 -29.98 6.40 -39.59
C MET A 13 -30.66 5.09 -39.20
N VAL A 14 -30.09 4.50 -38.14
CA VAL A 14 -30.72 3.91 -36.92
C VAL A 14 -31.70 2.76 -37.12
N VAL A 15 -31.47 1.66 -36.39
CA VAL A 15 -32.43 1.04 -35.43
C VAL A 15 -31.81 -0.23 -34.82
N SER A 16 -31.91 -0.29 -33.48
CA SER A 16 -32.00 -1.44 -32.55
C SER A 16 -31.07 -2.66 -32.65
N GLY A 17 -30.49 -2.99 -31.48
CA GLY A 17 -30.80 -4.28 -30.83
C GLY A 17 -29.64 -5.28 -30.62
N CYS A 18 -29.18 -5.36 -29.36
CA CYS A 18 -28.48 -6.40 -28.58
C CYS A 18 -27.75 -7.64 -29.20
N ASN A 19 -26.64 -7.97 -28.50
CA ASN A 19 -25.94 -9.26 -28.30
C ASN A 19 -25.35 -10.00 -29.53
N ASP A 20 -24.14 -10.57 -29.53
CA ASP A 20 -23.29 -11.07 -28.45
C ASP A 20 -21.80 -11.14 -28.88
N THR A 21 -20.90 -10.90 -27.90
CA THR A 21 -19.48 -11.31 -27.71
C THR A 21 -18.45 -11.32 -28.87
N THR A 22 -17.35 -10.56 -28.74
CA THR A 22 -16.04 -11.02 -28.18
C THR A 22 -14.93 -9.97 -28.43
N ASP A 23 -14.36 -9.49 -27.32
CA ASP A 23 -13.00 -9.01 -27.03
C ASP A 23 -12.23 -8.13 -28.02
N GLN A 24 -12.05 -6.87 -27.62
CA GLN A 24 -10.71 -6.30 -27.40
C GLN A 24 -10.77 -5.33 -26.22
N ASP A 25 -10.64 -5.90 -25.02
CA ASP A 25 -10.37 -5.19 -23.77
C ASP A 25 -9.07 -4.38 -23.90
N LYS A 26 -9.23 -3.07 -24.04
CA LYS A 26 -8.15 -2.10 -23.80
C LYS A 26 -8.41 -1.44 -22.45
N GLU A 27 -7.67 -1.94 -21.47
CA GLU A 27 -7.05 -1.14 -20.40
C GLU A 27 -8.04 -0.39 -19.50
N ILE A 28 -8.75 -1.15 -18.67
CA ILE A 28 -9.17 -0.63 -17.37
C ILE A 28 -7.89 -0.53 -16.53
N MET A 29 -7.24 0.62 -16.61
CA MET A 29 -6.26 1.06 -15.62
C MET A 29 -6.97 1.04 -14.27
N GLU A 30 -6.76 0.00 -13.47
CA GLU A 30 -7.15 0.00 -12.07
C GLU A 30 -6.50 1.23 -11.44
N LEU A 31 -7.32 2.21 -11.09
CA LEU A 31 -7.00 3.16 -10.04
C LEU A 31 -6.90 2.34 -8.75
N GLN A 32 -5.75 1.68 -8.57
CA GLN A 32 -5.32 1.18 -7.27
C GLN A 32 -5.19 2.43 -6.42
N THR A 33 -6.23 2.74 -5.65
CA THR A 33 -6.22 3.83 -4.69
C THR A 33 -5.19 3.45 -3.64
N SER A 34 -3.96 3.92 -3.80
CA SER A 34 -2.92 3.78 -2.78
C SER A 34 -3.32 4.62 -1.57
N ILE A 35 -2.90 4.17 -0.39
CA ILE A 35 -2.98 4.96 0.84
C ILE A 35 -2.52 6.40 0.59
N SER A 36 -3.24 7.38 1.14
CA SER A 36 -2.83 8.78 1.05
C SER A 36 -1.79 9.13 2.11
N LEU A 37 -1.00 10.18 1.87
CA LEU A 37 -0.02 10.69 2.83
C LEU A 37 -0.66 11.03 4.19
N GLU A 38 -1.85 11.63 4.19
CA GLU A 38 -2.51 12.07 5.41
C GLU A 38 -3.05 10.88 6.23
N GLU A 39 -3.58 9.85 5.55
CA GLU A 39 -3.97 8.60 6.23
C GLU A 39 -2.77 7.87 6.82
N ALA A 40 -1.64 7.82 6.09
CA ALA A 40 -0.41 7.21 6.59
C ALA A 40 0.10 7.93 7.84
N LYS A 41 0.14 9.26 7.82
CA LYS A 41 0.51 10.07 9.00
C LYS A 41 -0.42 9.81 10.18
N GLU A 42 -1.73 9.83 9.95
CA GLU A 42 -2.71 9.62 11.02
C GLU A 42 -2.53 8.25 11.68
N MET A 43 -2.32 7.19 10.88
CA MET A 43 -2.07 5.86 11.43
C MET A 43 -0.76 5.79 12.22
N ILE A 44 0.31 6.38 11.72
CA ILE A 44 1.60 6.41 12.43
C ILE A 44 1.45 7.14 13.77
N ASP A 45 0.83 8.32 13.77
CA ASP A 45 0.62 9.13 14.96
C ASP A 45 -0.24 8.43 16.02
N TYR A 46 -1.29 7.70 15.60
CA TYR A 46 -2.22 7.04 16.53
C TYR A 46 -1.75 5.67 17.04
N THR A 47 -1.00 4.92 16.24
CA THR A 47 -0.74 3.49 16.51
C THR A 47 0.70 3.15 16.84
N SER A 48 1.65 3.97 16.41
CA SER A 48 3.06 3.60 16.42
C SER A 48 3.95 4.49 17.27
N LEU A 49 3.53 5.70 17.60
CA LEU A 49 4.32 6.60 18.42
C LEU A 49 4.10 6.32 19.90
N GLY A 50 5.19 6.15 20.65
CA GLY A 50 5.18 6.31 22.09
C GLY A 50 4.88 7.75 22.49
N ALA A 51 4.47 7.96 23.74
CA ALA A 51 3.99 9.25 24.23
C ALA A 51 4.96 10.44 24.05
N GLN A 52 6.25 10.18 23.84
CA GLN A 52 7.28 11.19 23.64
C GLN A 52 8.09 10.98 22.35
N ASP A 53 7.78 9.94 21.58
CA ASP A 53 8.42 9.68 20.28
C ASP A 53 8.03 10.80 19.31
N LYS A 54 8.91 11.13 18.36
CA LYS A 54 8.63 12.16 17.35
C LYS A 54 8.61 11.59 15.96
N LEU A 55 7.54 11.84 15.24
CA LEU A 55 7.47 11.63 13.80
C LEU A 55 8.21 12.78 13.09
N ILE A 56 9.31 12.45 12.41
CA ILE A 56 10.16 13.42 11.71
C ILE A 56 9.66 13.65 10.29
N SER A 57 9.34 12.56 9.58
CA SER A 57 8.80 12.62 8.22
C SER A 57 7.94 11.41 7.89
N VAL A 58 7.01 11.62 6.95
CA VAL A 58 6.28 10.55 6.26
C VAL A 58 6.26 10.90 4.78
N GLU A 59 6.54 9.91 3.95
CA GLU A 59 6.44 9.98 2.50
C GLU A 59 5.61 8.78 2.02
N VAL A 60 4.77 9.01 1.03
CA VAL A 60 4.00 7.95 0.39
C VAL A 60 4.14 8.10 -1.12
N GLU A 61 4.66 7.07 -1.76
CA GLU A 61 4.87 7.04 -3.21
C GLU A 61 4.67 5.61 -3.72
N ASN A 62 3.80 5.43 -4.72
CA ASN A 62 3.58 4.13 -5.40
C ASN A 62 3.34 2.94 -4.45
N GLY A 63 2.53 3.14 -3.40
CA GLY A 63 2.23 2.10 -2.41
C GLY A 63 3.33 1.86 -1.38
N GLU A 64 4.46 2.57 -1.45
CA GLU A 64 5.50 2.56 -0.43
C GLU A 64 5.24 3.66 0.60
N ILE A 65 5.23 3.28 1.89
CA ILE A 65 5.16 4.19 3.03
C ILE A 65 6.56 4.26 3.64
N LYS A 66 7.16 5.45 3.68
CA LYS A 66 8.42 5.72 4.37
C LYS A 66 8.17 6.64 5.55
N ALA A 67 8.59 6.24 6.73
CA ALA A 67 8.50 7.05 7.92
C ALA A 67 9.87 7.16 8.60
N MET A 68 10.13 8.31 9.22
CA MET A 68 11.30 8.51 10.07
C MET A 68 10.81 8.88 11.47
N ILE A 69 11.23 8.11 12.48
CA ILE A 69 10.79 8.26 13.86
C ILE A 69 12.01 8.44 14.76
N GLU A 70 12.00 9.47 15.59
CA GLU A 70 12.94 9.64 16.69
C GLU A 70 12.32 9.03 17.95
N ILE A 71 12.90 7.92 18.44
CA ILE A 71 12.45 7.27 19.68
C ILE A 71 12.93 8.10 20.87
N ALA A 72 12.01 8.41 21.79
CA ALA A 72 12.37 9.11 23.00
C ALA A 72 13.27 8.25 23.90
N PRO A 73 14.24 8.85 24.60
CA PRO A 73 15.04 8.13 25.59
C PRO A 73 14.14 7.49 26.64
N GLY A 74 14.22 6.17 26.78
CA GLY A 74 13.51 5.39 27.79
C GLY A 74 14.44 4.86 28.87
N GLU A 75 13.95 4.72 30.11
CA GLU A 75 14.71 4.08 31.20
C GLU A 75 14.41 2.57 31.34
N LEU A 76 13.31 2.10 30.75
CA LEU A 76 12.79 0.74 30.96
C LEU A 76 13.15 -0.26 29.86
N PHE A 77 13.29 0.22 28.63
CA PHE A 77 13.55 -0.61 27.46
C PHE A 77 14.59 0.07 26.58
N GLU A 78 15.46 -0.76 26.01
CA GLU A 78 16.44 -0.34 25.01
C GLU A 78 15.73 0.14 23.73
N ALA A 79 16.39 1.03 22.99
CA ALA A 79 15.79 1.68 21.83
C ALA A 79 15.47 0.70 20.69
N ASP A 80 16.24 -0.37 20.53
CA ASP A 80 16.01 -1.45 19.57
C ASP A 80 14.71 -2.22 19.85
N VAL A 81 14.48 -2.58 21.12
CA VAL A 81 13.24 -3.23 21.57
C VAL A 81 12.04 -2.32 21.32
N LEU A 82 12.17 -1.02 21.59
CA LEU A 82 11.11 -0.05 21.31
C LEU A 82 10.85 0.09 19.80
N ALA A 83 11.89 0.13 18.97
CA ALA A 83 11.77 0.20 17.51
C ALA A 83 11.00 -1.01 16.94
N VAL A 84 11.38 -2.22 17.36
CA VAL A 84 10.68 -3.46 16.98
C VAL A 84 9.21 -3.40 17.40
N ASN A 85 8.94 -2.94 18.62
CA ASN A 85 7.57 -2.81 19.13
C ASN A 85 6.75 -1.80 18.32
N ARG A 86 7.30 -0.62 18.00
CA ARG A 86 6.62 0.41 17.19
C ARG A 86 6.33 -0.08 15.79
N TYR A 87 7.31 -0.71 15.16
CA TYR A 87 7.15 -1.27 13.83
C TYR A 87 6.05 -2.33 13.82
N SER A 88 6.06 -3.26 14.78
CA SER A 88 5.04 -4.31 14.89
C SER A 88 3.63 -3.73 15.05
N GLN A 89 3.46 -2.73 15.93
CA GLN A 89 2.15 -2.11 16.14
C GLN A 89 1.65 -1.37 14.89
N LEU A 90 2.53 -0.61 14.24
CA LEU A 90 2.21 0.09 13.00
C LEU A 90 1.82 -0.89 11.90
N SER A 91 2.63 -1.94 11.71
CA SER A 91 2.38 -2.91 10.66
C SER A 91 1.11 -3.69 10.90
N ASP A 92 0.78 -4.05 12.14
CA ASP A 92 -0.45 -4.77 12.47
C ASP A 92 -1.70 -3.94 12.16
N GLU A 93 -1.65 -2.61 12.31
CA GLU A 93 -2.74 -1.74 11.85
C GLU A 93 -2.80 -1.65 10.33
N LEU A 94 -1.66 -1.44 9.67
CA LEU A 94 -1.59 -1.31 8.22
C LEU A 94 -2.00 -2.59 7.50
N LEU A 95 -1.69 -3.77 8.05
CA LEU A 95 -2.06 -5.09 7.52
C LEU A 95 -3.57 -5.32 7.44
N LYS A 96 -4.39 -4.45 8.04
CA LYS A 96 -5.86 -4.45 7.88
C LYS A 96 -6.30 -3.80 6.55
N ARG A 97 -5.36 -3.28 5.76
CA ARG A 97 -5.59 -2.60 4.49
C ARG A 97 -4.75 -3.23 3.38
N ASP A 98 -5.30 -3.22 2.17
CA ASP A 98 -4.65 -3.77 0.97
C ASP A 98 -4.09 -2.69 0.03
N ASP A 99 -4.13 -1.41 0.44
CA ASP A 99 -3.78 -0.25 -0.39
C ASP A 99 -2.34 0.25 -0.22
N TRP A 100 -1.45 -0.61 0.28
CA TRP A 100 -0.01 -0.37 0.39
C TRP A 100 0.77 -1.64 0.08
N GLU A 101 2.02 -1.46 -0.29
CA GLU A 101 2.92 -2.54 -0.72
C GLU A 101 4.11 -2.71 0.22
N THR A 102 4.78 -1.62 0.61
CA THR A 102 5.99 -1.71 1.43
C THR A 102 5.95 -0.66 2.53
N LEU A 103 6.28 -1.08 3.75
CA LEU A 103 6.48 -0.19 4.89
C LEU A 103 7.97 -0.14 5.18
N THR A 104 8.52 1.06 5.22
CA THR A 104 9.90 1.33 5.62
C THR A 104 9.88 2.35 6.75
N VAL A 105 10.44 2.00 7.91
CA VAL A 105 10.57 2.90 9.05
C VAL A 105 12.03 3.01 9.45
N GLU A 106 12.56 4.23 9.37
CA GLU A 106 13.86 4.60 9.91
C GLU A 106 13.68 5.10 11.34
N PHE A 107 14.31 4.42 12.29
CA PHE A 107 14.40 4.86 13.68
C PHE A 107 15.75 5.55 13.88
N VAL A 108 15.71 6.87 14.14
CA VAL A 108 16.90 7.72 14.24
C VAL A 108 17.90 7.15 15.24
N ASP A 109 19.15 6.98 14.81
CA ASP A 109 20.26 6.39 15.58
C ASP A 109 20.05 4.95 16.09
N VAL A 110 18.99 4.25 15.64
CA VAL A 110 18.68 2.87 16.03
C VAL A 110 18.80 1.90 14.85
N GLY A 111 18.18 2.23 13.71
CA GLY A 111 18.22 1.39 12.51
C GLY A 111 16.97 1.51 11.65
N THR A 112 16.95 0.82 10.52
CA THR A 112 15.82 0.81 9.58
C THR A 112 15.20 -0.57 9.48
N ILE A 113 13.86 -0.64 9.47
CA ILE A 113 13.10 -1.85 9.16
C ILE A 113 12.31 -1.61 7.88
N SER A 114 12.37 -2.55 6.94
CA SER A 114 11.59 -2.52 5.71
C SER A 114 11.03 -3.90 5.39
N MET A 115 9.71 -3.98 5.21
CA MET A 115 9.00 -5.21 4.88
C MET A 115 7.87 -4.92 3.89
N ASN A 116 7.66 -5.86 2.97
CA ASN A 116 6.58 -5.83 2.01
C ASN A 116 5.31 -6.50 2.57
N HIS A 117 4.15 -6.00 2.20
CA HIS A 117 2.82 -6.51 2.57
C HIS A 117 2.63 -8.00 2.24
N SER A 118 3.33 -8.52 1.23
CA SER A 118 3.32 -9.95 0.87
C SER A 118 4.16 -10.84 1.79
N GLU A 119 5.06 -10.27 2.60
CA GLU A 119 5.89 -11.01 3.57
C GLU A 119 5.13 -11.35 4.86
N LYS A 120 3.86 -10.96 4.96
CA LYS A 120 3.02 -11.24 6.13
C LYS A 120 2.78 -12.73 6.28
N GLU A 121 2.62 -13.15 7.52
CA GLU A 121 2.06 -14.45 7.88
C GLU A 121 0.61 -14.28 8.33
N THR A 122 -0.17 -15.35 8.23
CA THR A 122 -1.56 -15.37 8.66
C THR A 122 -1.76 -16.46 9.70
N ASN A 123 -2.41 -16.13 10.81
CA ASN A 123 -2.84 -17.10 11.83
C ASN A 123 -4.35 -16.96 12.14
N GLU A 124 -4.83 -17.60 13.19
CA GLU A 124 -6.26 -17.56 13.58
C GLU A 124 -6.76 -16.17 14.05
N TYR A 125 -5.85 -15.25 14.36
CA TYR A 125 -6.14 -13.88 14.81
C TYR A 125 -6.02 -12.85 13.69
N GLY A 126 -5.37 -13.21 12.57
CA GLY A 126 -5.23 -12.35 11.40
C GLY A 126 -3.81 -12.36 10.83
N ASP A 127 -3.55 -11.32 10.05
CA ASP A 127 -2.29 -11.08 9.37
C ASP A 127 -1.31 -10.34 10.28
N TYR A 128 -0.04 -10.74 10.26
CA TYR A 128 1.02 -10.17 11.09
C TYR A 128 2.39 -10.32 10.43
N PHE A 129 3.36 -9.52 10.88
CA PHE A 129 4.78 -9.81 10.62
C PHE A 129 5.40 -10.49 11.85
N PRO A 130 6.09 -11.63 11.69
CA PRO A 130 6.72 -12.29 12.83
C PRO A 130 7.74 -11.39 13.52
N THR A 131 7.63 -11.21 14.84
CA THR A 131 8.53 -10.34 15.61
C THR A 131 10.01 -10.69 15.41
N ALA A 132 10.33 -11.99 15.35
CA ALA A 132 11.70 -12.44 15.09
C ALA A 132 12.24 -12.00 13.71
N VAL A 133 11.37 -11.82 12.72
CA VAL A 133 11.75 -11.30 11.40
C VAL A 133 11.97 -9.78 11.49
N ILE A 134 11.10 -9.05 12.19
CA ILE A 134 11.26 -7.61 12.44
C ILE A 134 12.60 -7.32 13.14
N GLU A 135 12.93 -8.07 14.20
CA GLU A 135 14.20 -7.98 14.93
C GLU A 135 15.42 -8.20 14.02
N GLN A 136 15.36 -9.20 13.14
CA GLN A 136 16.44 -9.49 12.18
C GLN A 136 16.60 -8.42 11.10
N ARG A 137 15.53 -7.66 10.82
CA ARG A 137 15.50 -6.62 9.79
C ARG A 137 16.00 -5.28 10.29
N LEU A 138 15.95 -5.02 11.60
CA LEU A 138 16.48 -3.80 12.20
C LEU A 138 18.01 -3.74 12.01
N LYS A 139 18.46 -2.85 11.12
CA LYS A 139 19.87 -2.71 10.71
C LYS A 139 20.31 -1.27 10.55
#